data_AF-A0A532TIV8-F1
#
_entry.id   AF-A0A532TIV8-F1
#
_cell.length_a   1.000
_cell.length_b   1.000
_cell.length_c   1.000
_cell.angle_alpha   90.00
_cell.angle_beta   90.00
_cell.angle_gamma   90.00
#
_symmetry.space_group_name_H-M   'P 1'
#
loop_
_entity.id
_entity.type
_entity.pdbx_description
1 polymer ?
#
loop_
_entity_poly.entity_id
_entity_poly.type
_entity_poly.pdbx_seq_one_letter_code
_entity_poly.pdbx_strand_id
1 'polypeptide(L)'
;MNKFFSVFTYTPWDNLNKNLLTEVKLLSLKSITKTFPVIEPEFFDDLLSKLYNFKHYSLVQCIKRITGPNNEDYDIAPWNFIWAMDYEGRIFQFLIQKEKNEFKDSQATLVALAPPELGKLFNQYKEGAILRTLSLLNNPKKMKFLIVLAPKGKSIAEEQQLIQIDKKALEKFKLINDLKQIPNIKGQWFPTSEVKCPICKGPLTEINDYKVGFMCPRCGFKKVK
;
A
#
# COMPACT_ATOMS: atom_id res chain seq x y z
N MET A 1 17.37 20.52 14.82
CA MET A 1 16.87 20.42 13.42
C MET A 1 15.44 19.94 13.46
N ASN A 2 14.52 20.61 12.76
CA ASN A 2 13.14 20.16 12.64
C ASN A 2 13.10 18.88 11.82
N LYS A 3 12.37 17.87 12.34
CA LYS A 3 12.20 16.56 11.70
C LYS A 3 10.88 16.56 10.94
N PHE A 4 10.87 16.09 9.70
CA PHE A 4 9.69 16.14 8.83
C PHE A 4 9.29 14.74 8.34
N PHE A 5 7.99 14.50 8.23
CA PHE A 5 7.44 13.40 7.45
C PHE A 5 7.15 13.91 6.03
N SER A 6 7.31 13.06 5.04
CA SER A 6 6.82 13.32 3.69
C SER A 6 5.72 12.32 3.33
N VAL A 7 4.59 12.85 2.89
CA VAL A 7 3.44 12.07 2.42
C VAL A 7 3.33 12.27 0.91
N PHE A 8 3.39 11.17 0.17
CA PHE A 8 3.25 11.19 -1.28
C PHE A 8 1.83 10.78 -1.65
N THR A 9 1.12 11.69 -2.32
CA THR A 9 -0.26 11.49 -2.74
C THR A 9 -0.46 11.80 -4.22
N TYR A 10 -1.36 11.08 -4.88
CA TYR A 10 -1.89 11.55 -6.17
C TYR A 10 -2.85 12.71 -5.91
N THR A 11 -2.71 13.84 -6.60
CA THR A 11 -3.45 15.08 -6.30
C THR A 11 -4.97 14.89 -6.45
N PRO A 12 -5.76 14.90 -5.37
CA PRO A 12 -7.22 14.97 -5.49
C PRO A 12 -7.71 16.41 -5.75
N TRP A 13 -6.88 17.42 -5.52
CA TRP A 13 -7.22 18.84 -5.67
C TRP A 13 -6.88 19.43 -7.04
N ASP A 14 -6.05 18.74 -7.81
CA ASP A 14 -5.76 19.10 -9.20
C ASP A 14 -6.40 18.05 -10.12
N ASN A 15 -7.62 18.36 -10.56
CA ASN A 15 -8.39 17.51 -11.45
C ASN A 15 -7.71 17.29 -12.81
N LEU A 16 -6.73 18.13 -13.16
CA LEU A 16 -5.99 18.04 -14.42
C LEU A 16 -4.80 17.07 -14.31
N ASN A 17 -4.27 16.85 -13.10
CA ASN A 17 -3.03 16.09 -12.87
C ASN A 17 -3.20 14.85 -11.98
N LYS A 18 -4.26 14.07 -12.19
CA LYS A 18 -4.60 12.87 -11.38
C LYS A 18 -3.49 11.80 -11.27
N ASN A 19 -2.49 11.83 -12.16
CA ASN A 19 -1.36 10.90 -12.19
C ASN A 19 -0.06 11.48 -11.63
N LEU A 20 -0.03 12.77 -11.26
CA LEU A 20 1.16 13.40 -10.70
C LEU A 20 1.25 13.09 -9.21
N LEU A 21 2.37 12.53 -8.80
CA LEU A 21 2.68 12.30 -7.39
C LEU A 21 3.15 13.61 -6.76
N THR A 22 2.44 14.08 -5.75
CA THR A 22 2.80 15.28 -4.98
C THR A 22 3.34 14.90 -3.61
N GLU A 23 4.41 15.58 -3.20
CA GLU A 23 4.99 15.46 -1.87
C GLU A 23 4.44 16.55 -0.94
N VAL A 24 3.92 16.16 0.22
CA VAL A 24 3.55 17.08 1.30
C VAL A 24 4.48 16.85 2.49
N LYS A 25 5.20 17.90 2.91
CA LYS A 25 6.10 17.86 4.07
C LYS A 25 5.39 18.32 5.33
N LEU A 26 5.45 17.50 6.37
CA LEU A 26 4.74 17.69 7.63
C LEU A 26 5.73 17.70 8.78
N LEU A 27 5.61 18.66 9.68
CA LEU A 27 6.45 18.77 10.87
C LEU A 27 6.10 17.65 11.85
N SER A 28 7.10 16.83 12.20
CA SER A 28 6.94 15.74 13.17
C SER A 28 6.59 16.30 14.55
N LEU A 29 5.49 15.84 15.14
CA LEU A 29 5.09 16.27 16.48
C LEU A 29 6.09 15.89 17.57
N LYS A 30 6.89 14.83 17.38
CA LYS A 30 8.01 14.49 18.28
C LYS A 30 9.02 15.64 18.49
N SER A 31 9.06 16.61 17.57
CA SER A 31 9.91 17.80 17.71
C SER A 31 9.27 18.91 18.55
N ILE A 32 7.99 18.77 18.88
CA ILE A 32 7.14 19.76 19.56
C ILE A 32 6.67 19.24 20.91
N THR A 33 6.11 18.03 20.91
CA THR A 33 5.63 17.31 22.09
C THR A 33 6.59 16.15 22.40
N LYS A 34 6.85 15.88 23.69
CA LYS A 34 7.71 14.76 24.10
C LYS A 34 7.11 13.40 23.71
N THR A 35 5.78 13.33 23.66
CA THR A 35 4.97 12.16 23.30
C THR A 35 3.99 12.54 22.20
N PHE A 36 3.60 11.58 21.37
CA PHE A 36 2.57 11.83 20.38
C PHE A 36 1.18 11.84 21.04
N PRO A 37 0.33 12.84 20.74
CA PRO A 37 -1.06 12.84 21.23
C PRO A 37 -1.84 11.65 20.66
N VAL A 38 -2.56 10.95 21.54
CA VAL A 38 -3.52 9.90 21.14
C VAL A 38 -4.90 10.55 21.03
N ILE A 39 -5.57 10.29 19.93
CA ILE A 39 -6.93 10.76 19.63
C ILE A 39 -7.88 9.58 19.85
N GLU A 40 -8.89 9.84 20.67
CA GLU A 40 -9.93 8.88 21.02
C GLU A 40 -10.86 8.57 19.83
N PRO A 41 -11.45 7.36 19.77
CA PRO A 41 -12.27 6.91 18.65
C PRO A 41 -13.50 7.79 18.40
N GLU A 42 -14.09 8.37 19.46
CA GLU A 42 -15.28 9.21 19.35
C GLU A 42 -15.08 10.39 18.40
N PHE A 43 -13.86 10.94 18.33
CA PHE A 43 -13.53 11.99 17.36
C PHE A 43 -13.70 11.50 15.92
N PHE A 44 -13.25 10.28 15.64
CA PHE A 44 -13.28 9.68 14.30
C PHE A 44 -14.69 9.24 13.91
N ASP A 45 -15.46 8.69 14.85
CA ASP A 45 -16.87 8.34 14.62
C ASP A 45 -17.69 9.58 14.25
N ASP A 46 -17.47 10.67 14.99
CA ASP A 46 -18.06 11.97 14.68
C ASP A 46 -17.65 12.48 13.30
N LEU A 47 -16.36 12.37 12.96
CA LEU A 47 -15.84 12.82 11.68
C LEU A 47 -16.40 11.98 10.52
N LEU A 48 -16.49 10.66 10.70
CA LEU A 48 -17.09 9.73 9.75
C LEU A 48 -18.54 10.09 9.48
N SER A 49 -19.34 10.36 10.52
CA SER A 49 -20.72 10.82 10.34
C SER A 49 -20.81 12.08 9.48
N LYS A 50 -19.85 13.01 9.63
CA LYS A 50 -19.81 14.27 8.88
C LYS A 50 -19.38 14.07 7.43
N LEU A 51 -18.47 13.13 7.16
CA LEU A 51 -18.06 12.73 5.81
C LEU A 51 -19.25 12.21 4.97
N TYR A 52 -20.23 11.55 5.60
CA TYR A 52 -21.44 11.09 4.91
C TYR A 52 -22.48 12.19 4.73
N ASN A 53 -22.58 13.13 5.68
CA ASN A 53 -23.68 14.09 5.74
C ASN A 53 -23.39 15.45 5.08
N PHE A 54 -22.11 15.82 4.90
CA PHE A 54 -21.72 17.15 4.41
C PHE A 54 -20.84 17.05 3.17
N LYS A 55 -21.27 17.68 2.05
CA LYS A 55 -20.58 17.58 0.75
C LYS A 55 -19.14 18.11 0.75
N HIS A 56 -18.85 19.11 1.59
CA HIS A 56 -17.52 19.68 1.74
C HIS A 56 -16.61 18.87 2.67
N TYR A 57 -17.12 17.75 3.19
CA TYR A 57 -16.36 16.72 3.88
C TYR A 57 -16.25 15.51 2.95
N SER A 58 -15.05 15.03 2.67
CA SER A 58 -14.88 13.91 1.73
C SER A 58 -13.73 12.98 2.12
N LEU A 59 -13.85 11.72 1.70
CA LEU A 59 -12.81 10.69 1.84
C LEU A 59 -12.26 10.36 0.45
N VAL A 60 -10.94 10.42 0.28
CA VAL A 60 -10.28 10.11 -0.99
C VAL A 60 -9.13 9.15 -0.77
N GLN A 61 -9.09 8.05 -1.51
CA GLN A 61 -7.96 7.13 -1.48
C GLN A 61 -6.88 7.61 -2.46
N CYS A 62 -5.77 8.14 -1.93
CA CYS A 62 -4.69 8.67 -2.77
C CYS A 62 -3.28 8.59 -2.16
N ILE A 63 -3.12 8.18 -0.89
CA ILE A 63 -1.78 8.03 -0.29
C ILE A 63 -1.07 6.84 -0.93
N LYS A 64 0.18 7.06 -1.32
CA LYS A 64 0.99 6.07 -2.04
C LYS A 64 2.34 5.75 -1.38
N ARG A 65 2.87 6.66 -0.57
CA ARG A 65 4.10 6.43 0.21
C ARG A 65 4.14 7.39 1.38
N ILE A 66 4.68 6.92 2.50
CA ILE A 66 4.97 7.76 3.67
C ILE A 66 6.41 7.49 4.06
N THR A 67 7.19 8.56 4.15
CA THR A 67 8.58 8.53 4.61
C THR A 67 8.73 9.33 5.88
N GLY A 68 9.38 8.74 6.88
CA GLY A 68 9.67 9.41 8.15
C GLY A 68 10.91 10.31 8.13
N PRO A 69 11.20 10.97 9.26
CA PRO A 69 12.27 11.97 9.35
C PRO A 69 13.70 11.48 9.15
N ASN A 70 13.96 10.18 9.22
CA ASN A 70 15.28 9.60 8.93
C ASN A 70 15.24 8.78 7.62
N ASN A 71 14.30 9.12 6.72
CA ASN A 71 14.04 8.45 5.44
C ASN A 71 13.57 6.99 5.58
N GLU A 72 13.00 6.62 6.73
CA GLU A 72 12.33 5.34 6.89
C GLU A 72 11.03 5.27 6.06
N ASP A 73 10.84 4.17 5.33
CA ASP A 73 9.59 3.90 4.61
C ASP A 73 8.60 3.17 5.52
N TYR A 74 7.36 3.65 5.57
CA TYR A 74 6.30 3.04 6.37
C TYR A 74 5.28 2.29 5.50
N ASP A 75 4.73 1.20 6.06
CA ASP A 75 3.46 0.62 5.60
C ASP A 75 2.41 1.73 5.60
N ILE A 76 1.74 1.94 4.46
CA ILE A 76 0.75 3.01 4.30
C ILE A 76 -0.61 2.63 4.90
N ALA A 77 -0.91 1.35 5.08
CA ALA A 77 -2.23 0.88 5.49
C ALA A 77 -2.79 1.53 6.78
N PRO A 78 -2.01 1.75 7.85
CA PRO A 78 -2.54 2.35 9.08
C PRO A 78 -2.64 3.88 9.02
N TRP A 79 -2.31 4.55 7.91
CA TRP A 79 -2.19 6.01 7.89
C TRP A 79 -3.37 6.71 7.23
N ASN A 80 -3.76 7.82 7.83
CA ASN A 80 -4.67 8.80 7.25
C ASN A 80 -4.01 10.18 7.26
N PHE A 81 -4.31 10.96 6.23
CA PHE A 81 -3.90 12.35 6.16
C PHE A 81 -5.13 13.26 6.06
N ILE A 82 -5.35 14.11 7.06
CA ILE A 82 -6.42 15.10 7.04
C ILE A 82 -5.89 16.37 6.40
N TRP A 83 -6.62 16.90 5.42
CA TRP A 83 -6.38 18.21 4.84
C TRP A 83 -7.66 19.02 4.89
N ALA A 84 -7.64 20.14 5.58
CA ALA A 84 -8.81 20.95 5.82
C ALA A 84 -8.50 22.44 5.75
N MET A 85 -9.54 23.22 5.48
CA MET A 85 -9.47 24.68 5.50
C MET A 85 -10.78 25.23 6.03
N ASP A 86 -10.69 26.22 6.91
CA ASP A 86 -11.87 26.93 7.40
C ASP A 86 -12.24 28.14 6.52
N TYR A 87 -13.34 28.81 6.87
CA TYR A 87 -13.78 30.02 6.16
C TYR A 87 -12.88 31.24 6.41
N GLU A 88 -12.01 31.21 7.41
CA GLU A 88 -11.00 32.24 7.66
C GLU A 88 -9.72 32.00 6.83
N GLY A 89 -9.67 30.93 6.04
CA GLY A 89 -8.52 30.59 5.20
C GLY A 89 -7.37 29.92 5.96
N ARG A 90 -7.59 29.48 7.21
CA ARG A 90 -6.59 28.73 7.97
C ARG A 90 -6.55 27.29 7.47
N ILE A 91 -5.35 26.82 7.14
CA ILE A 91 -5.11 25.46 6.64
C ILE A 91 -4.72 24.56 7.81
N PHE A 92 -5.27 23.35 7.79
CA PHE A 92 -4.97 22.30 8.76
C PHE A 92 -4.58 21.02 8.01
N GLN A 93 -3.37 20.54 8.27
CA GLN A 93 -2.86 19.30 7.70
C GLN A 93 -2.36 18.41 8.83
N PHE A 94 -2.84 17.17 8.89
CA PHE A 94 -2.51 16.24 9.95
C PHE A 94 -2.22 14.87 9.39
N LEU A 95 -1.12 14.27 9.81
CA LEU A 95 -0.83 12.87 9.59
C LEU A 95 -1.16 12.09 10.86
N ILE A 96 -2.04 11.11 10.71
CA ILE A 96 -2.58 10.30 11.80
C ILE A 96 -2.28 8.83 11.50
N GLN A 97 -1.84 8.10 12.51
CA GLN A 97 -1.60 6.67 12.45
C GLN A 97 -2.64 5.94 13.30
N LYS A 98 -3.45 5.08 12.69
CA LYS A 98 -4.40 4.21 13.41
C LYS A 98 -3.65 3.13 14.17
N GLU A 99 -4.07 2.88 15.41
CA GLU A 99 -3.58 1.73 16.15
C GLU A 99 -4.25 0.44 15.64
N LYS A 100 -3.45 -0.60 15.40
CA LYS A 100 -3.92 -1.95 15.06
C LYS A 100 -4.23 -2.67 16.39
N ASN A 101 -5.38 -2.40 17.01
CA ASN A 101 -5.84 -3.20 18.15
C ASN A 101 -7.14 -3.93 17.79
N GLU A 102 -7.15 -5.25 18.00
CA GLU A 102 -8.20 -6.20 17.58
C GLU A 102 -9.50 -6.11 18.40
N PHE A 103 -9.59 -5.24 19.42
CA PHE A 103 -10.65 -5.35 20.45
C PHE A 103 -11.50 -4.10 20.74
N LYS A 104 -11.33 -2.97 20.04
CA LYS A 104 -12.29 -1.84 20.04
C LYS A 104 -11.89 -0.80 19.01
N ASP A 105 -12.88 -0.13 18.45
CA ASP A 105 -12.75 0.83 17.36
C ASP A 105 -11.67 1.89 17.65
N SER A 106 -10.88 2.13 16.61
CA SER A 106 -9.44 2.41 16.66
C SER A 106 -9.09 3.81 17.16
N GLN A 107 -8.42 3.88 18.32
CA GLN A 107 -7.59 5.03 18.68
C GLN A 107 -6.57 5.34 17.57
N ALA A 108 -6.19 6.60 17.45
CA ALA A 108 -5.19 6.98 16.47
C ALA A 108 -4.22 8.04 17.01
N THR A 109 -2.94 7.87 16.68
CA THR A 109 -1.88 8.76 17.09
C THR A 109 -1.73 9.92 16.11
N LEU A 110 -1.68 11.15 16.63
CA LEU A 110 -1.34 12.33 15.84
C LEU A 110 0.19 12.43 15.70
N VAL A 111 0.72 12.18 14.50
CA VAL A 111 2.17 12.00 14.27
C VAL A 111 2.85 13.25 13.72
N ALA A 112 2.22 13.93 12.76
CA ALA A 112 2.80 15.11 12.13
C ALA A 112 1.73 16.11 11.74
N LEU A 113 2.13 17.37 11.57
CA LEU A 113 1.23 18.45 11.22
C LEU A 113 1.84 19.46 10.25
N ALA A 114 0.98 20.20 9.56
CA ALA A 114 1.30 21.43 8.86
C ALA A 114 0.09 22.38 8.89
N PRO A 115 0.29 23.69 8.73
CA PRO A 115 1.56 24.37 8.56
C PRO A 115 2.35 24.49 9.88
N PRO A 116 3.67 24.82 9.86
CA PRO A 116 4.51 24.86 11.07
C PRO A 116 4.03 25.81 12.17
N GLU A 117 3.26 26.84 11.82
CA GLU A 117 2.62 27.78 12.74
C GLU A 117 1.67 27.07 13.70
N LEU A 118 0.98 26.04 13.23
CA LEU A 118 0.12 25.20 14.06
C LEU A 118 0.95 24.43 15.10
N GLY A 119 2.17 24.04 14.73
CA GLY A 119 3.13 23.45 15.65
C GLY A 119 3.55 24.39 16.77
N LYS A 120 3.75 25.68 16.46
CA LYS A 120 4.02 26.72 17.47
C LYS A 120 2.84 26.89 18.42
N LEU A 121 1.61 26.89 17.90
CA LEU A 121 0.39 26.95 18.70
C LEU A 121 0.28 25.76 19.67
N PHE A 122 0.56 24.54 19.18
CA PHE A 122 0.51 23.33 20.00
C PHE A 122 1.62 23.31 21.05
N ASN A 123 2.81 23.86 20.76
CA ASN A 123 3.85 24.00 21.77
C ASN A 123 3.46 24.97 22.90
N GLN A 124 2.85 26.10 22.52
CA GLN A 124 2.50 27.17 23.45
C GLN A 124 1.32 26.80 24.35
N TYR A 125 0.27 26.21 23.76
CA TYR A 125 -1.01 25.96 24.44
C TYR A 125 -1.31 24.47 24.68
N LYS A 126 -0.42 23.57 24.25
CA LYS A 126 -0.44 22.12 24.50
C LYS A 126 -1.80 21.48 24.15
N GLU A 127 -2.31 20.62 25.02
CA GLU A 127 -3.55 19.88 24.88
C GLU A 127 -4.76 20.79 24.57
N GLY A 128 -4.81 21.98 25.16
CA GLY A 128 -5.90 22.93 24.93
C GLY A 128 -5.99 23.38 23.47
N ALA A 129 -4.86 23.58 22.79
CA ALA A 129 -4.86 23.92 21.36
C ALA A 129 -5.21 22.70 20.49
N ILE A 130 -4.72 21.51 20.84
CA ILE A 130 -5.04 20.28 20.13
C ILE A 130 -6.54 20.04 20.16
N LEU A 131 -7.15 20.05 21.35
CA LEU A 131 -8.58 19.80 21.54
C LEU A 131 -9.44 20.82 20.78
N ARG A 132 -9.13 22.12 20.90
CA ARG A 132 -9.85 23.16 20.14
C ARG A 132 -9.75 22.97 18.63
N THR A 133 -8.60 22.55 18.15
CA THR A 133 -8.38 22.30 16.72
C THR A 133 -9.17 21.08 16.25
N LEU A 134 -9.13 19.97 16.99
CA LEU A 134 -9.94 18.79 16.68
C LEU A 134 -11.44 19.10 16.73
N SER A 135 -11.92 19.85 17.73
CA SER A 135 -13.31 20.31 17.78
C SER A 135 -13.71 21.18 16.58
N LEU A 136 -12.79 22.03 16.09
CA LEU A 136 -13.01 22.84 14.89
C LEU A 136 -13.15 21.97 13.63
N LEU A 137 -12.25 21.00 13.43
CA LEU A 137 -12.33 20.04 12.32
C LEU A 137 -13.66 19.29 12.31
N ASN A 138 -14.20 19.01 13.48
CA ASN A 138 -15.48 18.35 13.67
C ASN A 138 -16.70 19.29 13.57
N ASN A 139 -16.54 20.54 13.14
CA ASN A 139 -17.63 21.49 12.98
C ASN A 139 -17.84 21.90 11.50
N PRO A 140 -18.75 21.24 10.77
CA PRO A 140 -18.98 21.50 9.36
C PRO A 140 -19.42 22.93 9.05
N LYS A 141 -20.03 23.65 9.99
CA LYS A 141 -20.46 25.04 9.79
C LYS A 141 -19.28 26.02 9.73
N LYS A 142 -18.14 25.65 10.33
CA LYS A 142 -16.93 26.49 10.37
C LYS A 142 -15.90 26.12 9.32
N MET A 143 -16.04 24.94 8.70
CA MET A 143 -15.11 24.44 7.71
C MET A 143 -15.55 24.77 6.29
N LYS A 144 -14.63 25.30 5.48
CA LYS A 144 -14.82 25.46 4.04
C LYS A 144 -14.68 24.12 3.33
N PHE A 145 -13.70 23.31 3.73
CA PHE A 145 -13.63 21.90 3.35
C PHE A 145 -12.83 21.09 4.37
N LEU A 146 -13.07 19.78 4.37
CA LEU A 146 -12.22 18.78 5.03
C LEU A 146 -12.14 17.54 4.15
N ILE A 147 -10.92 17.11 3.83
CA ILE A 147 -10.66 15.92 3.03
C ILE A 147 -9.81 14.97 3.86
N VAL A 148 -10.29 13.75 4.05
CA VAL A 148 -9.51 12.66 4.61
C VAL A 148 -8.89 11.90 3.45
N LEU A 149 -7.56 11.88 3.38
CA LEU A 149 -6.81 11.10 2.43
C LEU A 149 -6.46 9.75 3.06
N ALA A 150 -6.85 8.68 2.39
CA ALA A 150 -6.61 7.30 2.80
C ALA A 150 -5.61 6.61 1.86
N PRO A 151 -5.05 5.47 2.25
CA PRO A 151 -4.15 4.66 1.43
C PRO A 151 -4.85 4.17 0.15
N LYS A 152 -4.14 4.21 -0.98
CA LYS A 152 -4.63 3.71 -2.27
C LYS A 152 -3.83 2.49 -2.72
N GLY A 153 -4.40 1.30 -2.54
CA GLY A 153 -3.75 0.05 -2.93
C GLY A 153 -2.41 -0.17 -2.22
N LYS A 154 -1.46 -0.82 -2.90
CA LYS A 154 -0.10 -1.04 -2.39
C LYS A 154 0.73 0.26 -2.42
N SER A 155 1.71 0.34 -1.54
CA SER A 155 2.66 1.47 -1.53
C SER A 155 3.58 1.43 -2.75
N ILE A 156 4.16 2.58 -3.13
CA ILE A 156 5.14 2.64 -4.24
C ILE A 156 6.35 1.75 -3.94
N ALA A 157 6.79 1.69 -2.69
CA ALA A 157 7.90 0.83 -2.28
C ALA A 157 7.55 -0.66 -2.47
N GLU A 158 6.34 -1.08 -2.08
CA GLU A 158 5.85 -2.44 -2.32
C GLU A 158 5.71 -2.76 -3.81
N GLU A 159 5.17 -1.83 -4.61
CA GLU A 159 5.06 -2.00 -6.06
C GLU A 159 6.45 -2.17 -6.71
N GLN A 160 7.43 -1.37 -6.31
CA GLN A 160 8.82 -1.51 -6.78
C GLN A 160 9.46 -2.84 -6.36
N GLN A 161 9.22 -3.29 -5.13
CA GLN A 161 9.69 -4.60 -4.66
C GLN A 161 9.05 -5.75 -5.45
N LEU A 162 7.75 -5.69 -5.73
CA LEU A 162 7.05 -6.69 -6.54
C LEU A 162 7.59 -6.73 -7.97
N ILE A 163 7.82 -5.58 -8.59
CA ILE A 163 8.44 -5.49 -9.93
C ILE A 163 9.86 -6.06 -9.92
N GLN A 164 10.64 -5.82 -8.86
CA GLN A 164 11.98 -6.40 -8.72
C GLN A 164 11.95 -7.93 -8.53
N ILE A 165 11.00 -8.45 -7.75
CA ILE A 165 10.79 -9.88 -7.57
C ILE A 165 10.39 -10.53 -8.91
N ASP A 166 9.49 -9.88 -9.65
CA ASP A 166 9.04 -10.37 -10.96
C ASP A 166 10.18 -10.38 -11.99
N LYS A 167 11.03 -9.35 -12.01
CA LYS A 167 12.27 -9.35 -12.84
C LYS A 167 13.23 -10.48 -12.46
N LYS A 168 13.47 -10.72 -11.18
CA LYS A 168 14.31 -11.85 -10.72
C LYS A 168 13.71 -13.21 -11.08
N ALA A 169 12.39 -13.35 -10.98
CA ALA A 169 11.68 -14.56 -11.40
C ALA A 169 11.80 -14.76 -12.91
N LEU A 170 11.61 -13.70 -13.71
CA LEU A 170 11.78 -13.71 -15.16
C LEU A 170 13.21 -14.05 -15.57
N GLU A 171 14.22 -13.52 -14.88
CA GLU A 171 15.64 -13.86 -15.09
C GLU A 171 15.92 -15.33 -14.77
N LYS A 172 15.32 -15.87 -13.70
CA LYS A 172 15.41 -17.30 -13.37
C LYS A 172 14.76 -18.17 -14.44
N PHE A 173 13.62 -17.76 -15.00
CA PHE A 173 12.98 -18.45 -16.12
C PHE A 173 13.80 -18.40 -17.41
N LYS A 174 14.43 -17.26 -17.72
CA LYS A 174 15.37 -17.13 -18.83
C LYS A 174 16.57 -18.06 -18.65
N LEU A 175 17.20 -18.05 -17.48
CA LEU A 175 18.30 -18.96 -17.14
C LEU A 175 17.91 -20.44 -17.31
N ILE A 176 16.72 -20.85 -16.84
CA ILE A 176 16.23 -22.22 -17.02
C ILE A 176 16.03 -22.55 -18.50
N ASN A 177 15.49 -21.61 -19.29
CA ASN A 177 15.30 -21.80 -20.73
C ASN A 177 16.65 -21.86 -21.47
N ASP A 178 17.62 -21.05 -21.10
CA ASP A 178 18.96 -21.05 -21.65
C ASP A 178 19.65 -22.40 -21.34
N LEU A 179 19.54 -22.89 -20.10
CA LEU A 179 20.06 -24.20 -19.69
C LEU A 179 19.42 -25.37 -20.45
N LYS A 180 18.15 -25.24 -20.88
CA LYS A 180 17.48 -26.25 -21.74
C LYS A 180 18.00 -26.23 -23.19
N GLN A 181 18.55 -25.11 -23.65
CA GLN A 181 19.02 -24.92 -25.02
C GLN A 181 20.52 -25.19 -25.19
N ILE A 182 21.28 -25.34 -24.11
CA ILE A 182 22.69 -25.70 -24.19
C ILE A 182 22.80 -27.14 -24.73
N PRO A 183 23.48 -27.35 -25.88
CA PRO A 183 23.63 -28.68 -26.46
C PRO A 183 24.46 -29.56 -25.54
N ASN A 184 23.95 -30.76 -25.33
CA ASN A 184 24.43 -31.66 -24.31
C ASN A 184 25.72 -32.37 -24.73
N ILE A 185 26.88 -31.83 -24.36
CA ILE A 185 28.18 -32.39 -24.75
C ILE A 185 28.51 -33.70 -23.99
N LYS A 186 27.83 -34.05 -22.88
CA LYS A 186 28.19 -35.24 -22.05
C LYS A 186 27.06 -36.06 -21.36
N GLY A 187 25.79 -35.96 -21.74
CA GLY A 187 24.71 -36.84 -21.24
C GLY A 187 23.63 -36.12 -20.43
N GLN A 188 22.40 -36.68 -20.44
CA GLN A 188 21.13 -36.03 -20.08
C GLN A 188 21.17 -35.25 -18.74
N TRP A 189 20.93 -33.93 -18.79
CA TRP A 189 20.84 -33.05 -17.59
C TRP A 189 19.55 -33.23 -16.78
N PHE A 190 18.51 -33.80 -17.39
CA PHE A 190 17.23 -34.07 -16.74
C PHE A 190 16.81 -35.50 -17.07
N PRO A 191 16.41 -36.33 -16.10
CA PRO A 191 15.82 -37.62 -16.40
C PRO A 191 14.53 -37.35 -17.17
N THR A 192 14.53 -37.62 -18.47
CA THR A 192 13.29 -37.75 -19.22
C THR A 192 12.59 -38.97 -18.66
N SER A 193 11.63 -38.76 -17.77
CA SER A 193 10.63 -39.77 -17.41
C SER A 193 9.69 -40.01 -18.59
N GLU A 194 10.24 -40.16 -19.79
CA GLU A 194 9.53 -40.65 -20.96
C GLU A 194 9.17 -42.09 -20.63
N VAL A 195 7.88 -42.32 -20.40
CA VAL A 195 7.35 -43.65 -20.13
C VAL A 195 7.65 -44.51 -21.36
N LYS A 196 8.63 -45.40 -21.25
CA LYS A 196 9.00 -46.31 -22.34
C LYS A 196 8.05 -47.50 -22.36
N CYS A 197 7.80 -48.05 -23.55
CA CYS A 197 7.02 -49.27 -23.66
C CYS A 197 7.71 -50.41 -22.90
N PRO A 198 7.01 -51.13 -22.00
CA PRO A 198 7.62 -52.21 -21.22
C PRO A 198 8.03 -53.41 -22.09
N ILE A 199 7.47 -53.54 -23.30
CA ILE A 199 7.71 -54.67 -24.21
C ILE A 199 8.90 -54.39 -25.13
N CYS A 200 8.88 -53.27 -25.86
CA CYS A 200 9.89 -52.99 -26.88
C CYS A 200 10.86 -51.85 -26.54
N LYS A 201 10.73 -51.24 -25.35
CA LYS A 201 11.46 -50.04 -24.90
C LYS A 201 11.37 -48.84 -25.84
N GLY A 202 10.48 -48.88 -26.83
CA GLY A 202 10.19 -47.79 -27.76
C GLY A 202 9.37 -46.67 -27.10
N PRO A 203 9.28 -45.51 -27.77
CA PRO A 203 8.50 -44.39 -27.27
C PRO A 203 7.01 -44.75 -27.19
N LEU A 204 6.32 -44.28 -26.15
CA LEU A 204 4.87 -44.33 -26.03
C LEU A 204 4.27 -43.01 -26.51
N THR A 205 3.25 -43.09 -27.34
CA THR A 205 2.42 -41.96 -27.76
C THR A 205 1.18 -41.90 -26.88
N GLU A 206 0.84 -40.70 -26.40
CA GLU A 206 -0.41 -40.45 -25.69
C GLU A 206 -1.60 -40.57 -26.64
N ILE A 207 -2.63 -41.29 -26.21
CA ILE A 207 -3.92 -41.34 -26.88
C ILE A 207 -4.82 -40.33 -26.17
N ASN A 208 -5.15 -39.23 -26.85
CA ASN A 208 -6.03 -38.17 -26.34
C ASN A 208 -7.43 -38.30 -26.96
N ASP A 209 -8.05 -39.47 -26.80
CA ASP A 209 -9.41 -39.74 -27.28
C ASP A 209 -10.35 -39.99 -26.07
N TYR A 210 -11.55 -40.57 -26.27
CA TYR A 210 -12.52 -40.90 -25.21
C TYR A 210 -11.97 -41.76 -24.03
N LYS A 211 -10.74 -42.29 -24.12
CA LYS A 211 -10.01 -42.92 -23.01
C LYS A 211 -8.57 -42.41 -22.97
N VAL A 212 -8.14 -41.89 -21.82
CA VAL A 212 -6.77 -41.40 -21.61
C VAL A 212 -5.83 -42.58 -21.38
N GLY A 213 -4.83 -42.74 -22.23
CA GLY A 213 -3.89 -43.85 -22.14
C GLY A 213 -2.65 -43.70 -23.02
N PHE A 214 -1.75 -44.67 -22.91
CA PHE A 214 -0.51 -44.73 -23.70
C PHE A 214 -0.55 -45.89 -24.70
N MET A 215 -0.17 -45.62 -25.95
CA MET A 215 0.02 -46.64 -26.99
C MET A 215 1.46 -46.68 -27.48
N CYS A 216 2.02 -47.87 -27.64
CA CYS A 216 3.27 -48.04 -28.37
C CYS A 216 2.99 -48.27 -29.86
N PRO A 217 3.48 -47.42 -30.78
CA PRO A 217 3.28 -47.58 -32.22
C PRO A 217 4.11 -48.73 -32.82
N ARG A 218 5.15 -49.21 -32.11
CA ARG A 218 6.04 -50.28 -32.62
C ARG A 218 5.53 -51.69 -32.33
N CYS A 219 4.91 -51.91 -31.16
CA CYS A 219 4.48 -53.23 -30.74
C CYS A 219 3.00 -53.30 -30.34
N GLY A 220 2.26 -52.20 -30.50
CA GLY A 220 0.82 -52.14 -30.22
C GLY A 220 0.44 -52.19 -28.75
N PHE A 221 1.39 -52.11 -27.82
CA PHE A 221 1.11 -52.11 -26.37
C PHE A 221 0.19 -50.95 -26.00
N LYS A 222 -0.92 -51.22 -25.30
CA LYS A 222 -1.87 -50.20 -24.82
C LYS A 222 -2.01 -50.28 -23.30
N LYS A 223 -1.80 -49.16 -22.62
CA LYS A 223 -2.13 -48.99 -21.19
C LYS A 223 -3.17 -47.89 -21.08
N VAL A 224 -4.42 -48.30 -20.90
CA VAL A 224 -5.59 -47.41 -20.84
C VAL A 224 -6.06 -47.33 -19.40
N LYS A 225 -6.41 -46.14 -18.92
CA LYS A 225 -7.10 -45.94 -17.63
C LYS A 225 -8.60 -45.77 -17.85
#